data_AF-A0AAN8K476-F1
#
_entry.id   AF-A0AAN8K476-F1
#
_cell.length_a   1.000
_cell.length_b   1.000
_cell.length_c   1.000
_cell.angle_alpha   90.00
_cell.angle_beta   90.00
_cell.angle_gamma   90.00
#
_symmetry.space_group_name_H-M   'P 1'
#
loop_
_entity.id
_entity.type
_entity.pdbx_description
1 polymer ?
#
loop_
_entity_poly.entity_id
_entity_poly.type
_entity_poly.pdbx_seq_one_letter_code
_entity_poly.pdbx_strand_id
1 'polypeptide(L)'
;MNMAAVVGSSASLLLLSNVLSISVILACIVIKLPQILSMIRGGSSKGVRLSSVLLEECGYSIMLTYHFAMNYPIATYFEYTFLVLQDLIVIVLILGYNEKLNLTALPFFALYMCVFSCFAMNMVPGYVLKTAISLCTPISTSSKLIQLVSIVRNQDPGTVSAATWGMAFYTTMARSITTLIQTGDVRVLINFGISCLLNFSLTIMVLYYRRSSKKKLY
;
A
#
# COMPACT_ATOMS: atom_id res chain seq x y z
N MET A 1 -35.21 20.52 9.04
CA MET A 1 -34.53 19.57 8.12
C MET A 1 -35.24 18.24 8.24
N ASN A 2 -35.85 17.74 7.17
CA ASN A 2 -36.82 16.63 7.24
C ASN A 2 -36.11 15.29 7.55
N MET A 3 -36.64 14.49 8.48
CA MET A 3 -36.03 13.22 8.91
C MET A 3 -35.86 12.24 7.74
N ALA A 4 -36.77 12.26 6.76
CA ALA A 4 -36.64 11.51 5.50
C ALA A 4 -35.49 11.98 4.60
N ALA A 5 -35.16 13.28 4.61
CA ALA A 5 -34.02 13.83 3.87
C ALA A 5 -32.68 13.49 4.55
N VAL A 6 -32.66 13.45 5.89
CA VAL A 6 -31.49 13.00 6.67
C VAL A 6 -31.27 11.49 6.48
N VAL A 7 -32.33 10.70 6.54
CA VAL A 7 -32.27 9.24 6.29
C VAL A 7 -31.89 8.94 4.84
N GLY A 8 -32.48 9.64 3.86
CA GLY A 8 -32.13 9.50 2.44
C GLY A 8 -30.68 9.89 2.12
N SER A 9 -30.17 10.94 2.77
CA SER A 9 -28.75 11.34 2.68
C SER A 9 -27.82 10.30 3.33
N SER A 10 -28.19 9.75 4.49
CA SER A 10 -27.39 8.71 5.14
C SER A 10 -27.32 7.40 4.35
N ALA A 11 -28.42 7.01 3.69
CA ALA A 11 -28.48 5.81 2.86
C ALA A 11 -27.64 5.94 1.59
N SER A 12 -27.68 7.09 0.91
CA SER A 12 -26.88 7.34 -0.29
C SER A 12 -25.38 7.40 0.02
N LEU A 13 -24.98 7.98 1.15
CA LEU A 13 -23.60 7.99 1.64
C LEU A 13 -23.10 6.57 1.97
N LEU A 14 -23.93 5.74 2.59
CA LEU A 14 -23.58 4.35 2.89
C LEU A 14 -23.41 3.51 1.62
N LEU A 15 -24.32 3.67 0.65
CA LEU A 15 -24.22 3.02 -0.66
C LEU A 15 -22.93 3.43 -1.38
N LEU A 16 -22.63 4.73 -1.41
CA LEU A 16 -21.38 5.25 -1.98
C LEU A 16 -20.16 4.62 -1.31
N SER A 17 -20.13 4.58 0.02
CA SER A 17 -19.01 3.99 0.78
C SER A 17 -18.83 2.50 0.48
N ASN A 18 -19.91 1.75 0.31
CA ASN A 18 -19.84 0.33 -0.02
C ASN A 18 -19.31 0.10 -1.45
N VAL A 19 -19.82 0.87 -2.42
CA VAL A 19 -19.34 0.81 -3.81
C VAL A 19 -17.84 1.16 -3.88
N LEU A 20 -17.42 2.23 -3.19
CA LEU A 20 -16.01 2.61 -3.12
C LEU A 20 -15.16 1.54 -2.42
N SER A 21 -15.66 0.92 -1.35
CA SER A 21 -14.90 -0.14 -0.66
C SER A 21 -14.69 -1.35 -1.57
N ILE A 22 -15.72 -1.76 -2.33
CA ILE A 22 -15.62 -2.86 -3.30
C ILE A 22 -14.66 -2.50 -4.44
N SER A 23 -14.73 -1.28 -4.98
CA SER A 23 -13.84 -0.85 -6.06
C SER A 23 -12.38 -0.79 -5.60
N VAL A 24 -12.12 -0.40 -4.35
CA VAL A 24 -10.79 -0.45 -3.74
C VAL A 24 -10.27 -1.88 -3.67
N ILE A 25 -11.07 -2.83 -3.17
CA ILE A 25 -10.68 -4.24 -3.11
C ILE A 25 -10.31 -4.75 -4.50
N LEU A 26 -11.17 -4.51 -5.50
CA LEU A 26 -10.92 -4.93 -6.88
C LEU A 26 -9.65 -4.30 -7.47
N ALA A 27 -9.41 -3.01 -7.21
CA ALA A 27 -8.18 -2.35 -7.65
C ALA A 27 -6.95 -2.95 -6.96
N CYS A 28 -7.02 -3.21 -5.65
CA CYS A 28 -5.91 -3.78 -4.88
C CYS A 28 -5.57 -5.21 -5.25
N ILE A 29 -6.51 -6.01 -5.78
CA ILE A 29 -6.21 -7.35 -6.31
C ILE A 29 -5.17 -7.29 -7.46
N VAL A 30 -5.18 -6.22 -8.25
CA VAL A 30 -4.33 -6.09 -9.45
C VAL A 30 -3.26 -5.01 -9.36
N ILE A 31 -3.19 -4.28 -8.24
CA ILE A 31 -2.42 -3.04 -8.11
C ILE A 31 -0.91 -3.20 -8.37
N LYS A 32 -0.31 -4.31 -7.93
CA LYS A 32 1.12 -4.57 -8.13
C LYS A 32 1.40 -5.35 -9.42
N LEU A 33 0.39 -5.87 -10.11
CA LEU A 33 0.59 -6.63 -11.35
C LEU A 33 1.37 -5.83 -12.41
N PRO A 34 1.08 -4.54 -12.68
CA PRO A 34 1.88 -3.77 -13.63
C PRO A 34 3.36 -3.66 -13.24
N GLN A 35 3.65 -3.54 -11.93
CA GLN A 35 4.99 -3.49 -11.38
C GLN A 35 5.71 -4.82 -11.57
N ILE A 36 5.06 -5.93 -11.19
CA ILE A 36 5.57 -7.31 -11.33
C ILE A 36 5.88 -7.60 -12.80
N LEU A 37 4.95 -7.32 -13.70
CA LEU A 37 5.14 -7.52 -15.14
C LEU A 37 6.29 -6.67 -15.70
N SER A 38 6.45 -5.43 -15.21
CA SER A 38 7.56 -4.57 -15.63
C SER A 38 8.91 -5.12 -15.19
N MET A 39 9.00 -5.73 -14.02
CA MET A 39 10.23 -6.35 -13.52
C MET A 39 10.57 -7.62 -14.31
N ILE A 40 9.57 -8.48 -14.56
CA ILE A 40 9.72 -9.71 -15.33
C ILE A 40 10.18 -9.41 -16.76
N ARG A 41 9.48 -8.50 -17.45
CA ARG A 41 9.83 -8.11 -18.83
C ARG A 41 11.19 -7.41 -18.91
N GLY A 42 11.54 -6.64 -17.89
CA GLY A 42 12.84 -5.98 -17.79
C GLY A 42 13.98 -6.87 -17.32
N GLY A 43 13.70 -8.08 -16.84
CA GLY A 43 14.68 -8.98 -16.22
C GLY A 43 15.45 -8.33 -15.06
N SER A 44 14.85 -7.36 -14.36
CA SER A 44 15.56 -6.53 -13.39
C SER A 44 14.62 -5.92 -12.35
N SER A 45 15.11 -5.73 -11.14
CA SER A 45 14.46 -4.91 -10.11
C SER A 45 14.93 -3.45 -10.11
N LYS A 46 15.68 -3.00 -11.13
CA LYS A 46 16.21 -1.63 -11.19
C LYS A 46 15.09 -0.61 -11.03
N GLY A 47 15.31 0.38 -10.18
CA GLY A 47 14.35 1.45 -9.87
C GLY A 47 13.46 1.14 -8.67
N VAL A 48 13.27 -0.13 -8.29
CA VAL A 48 12.47 -0.51 -7.11
C VAL A 48 13.40 -0.72 -5.92
N ARG A 49 13.17 0.01 -4.82
CA ARG A 49 14.01 -0.07 -3.62
C ARG A 49 13.48 -1.14 -2.66
N LEU A 50 14.29 -2.17 -2.37
CA LEU A 50 13.92 -3.22 -1.40
C LEU A 50 13.46 -2.64 -0.06
N SER A 51 14.17 -1.64 0.47
CA SER A 51 13.82 -1.00 1.74
C SER A 51 12.48 -0.26 1.71
N SER A 52 12.06 0.27 0.55
CA SER A 52 10.72 0.84 0.40
C SER A 52 9.67 -0.27 0.45
N VAL A 53 9.84 -1.35 -0.32
CA VAL A 53 8.86 -2.44 -0.36
C VAL A 53 8.74 -3.14 0.99
N LEU A 54 9.84 -3.34 1.73
CA LEU A 54 9.80 -3.89 3.09
C LEU A 54 9.03 -3.01 4.09
N LEU A 55 9.17 -1.69 3.98
CA LEU A 55 8.39 -0.76 4.82
C LEU A 55 6.92 -0.74 4.42
N GLU A 56 6.61 -0.85 3.13
CA GLU A 56 5.23 -0.96 2.65
C GLU A 56 4.56 -2.24 3.15
N GLU A 57 5.26 -3.37 3.05
CA GLU A 57 4.86 -4.67 3.58
C GLU A 57 4.55 -4.60 5.09
N CYS A 58 5.46 -4.00 5.88
CA CYS A 58 5.22 -3.77 7.30
C CYS A 58 3.96 -2.92 7.54
N GLY A 59 3.77 -1.85 6.78
CA GLY A 59 2.59 -0.98 6.91
C GLY A 59 1.28 -1.72 6.61
N TYR A 60 1.23 -2.50 5.52
CA TYR A 60 0.06 -3.28 5.14
C TYR A 60 -0.26 -4.39 6.14
N SER A 61 0.76 -5.07 6.65
CA SER A 61 0.63 -6.07 7.70
C SER A 61 0.04 -5.48 8.99
N ILE A 62 0.51 -4.29 9.41
CA ILE A 62 -0.05 -3.58 10.57
C ILE A 62 -1.51 -3.19 10.33
N MET A 63 -1.85 -2.66 9.15
CA MET A 63 -3.23 -2.27 8.83
C MET A 63 -4.17 -3.48 8.87
N LEU A 64 -3.78 -4.58 8.23
CA LEU A 64 -4.56 -5.83 8.19
C LEU A 64 -4.84 -6.36 9.60
N THR A 65 -3.78 -6.54 10.38
CA THR A 65 -3.87 -7.11 11.74
C THR A 65 -4.60 -6.20 12.70
N TYR A 66 -4.40 -4.87 12.62
CA TYR A 66 -5.11 -3.89 13.43
C TYR A 66 -6.62 -3.91 13.20
N HIS A 67 -7.05 -3.86 11.94
CA HIS A 67 -8.49 -3.82 11.62
C HIS A 67 -9.18 -5.14 11.98
N PHE A 68 -8.50 -6.26 11.77
CA PHE A 68 -8.97 -7.57 12.20
C PHE A 68 -9.14 -7.63 13.72
N ALA A 69 -8.13 -7.22 14.49
CA ALA A 69 -8.15 -7.22 15.95
C ALA A 69 -9.20 -6.28 16.55
N MET A 70 -9.49 -5.16 15.90
CA MET A 70 -10.52 -4.21 16.33
C MET A 70 -11.94 -4.60 15.87
N ASN A 71 -12.13 -5.77 15.25
CA ASN A 71 -13.41 -6.26 14.74
C ASN A 71 -14.09 -5.29 13.75
N TYR A 72 -13.31 -4.63 12.89
CA TYR A 72 -13.89 -3.75 11.87
C TYR A 72 -14.57 -4.59 10.76
N PRO A 73 -15.54 -4.03 10.01
CA PRO A 73 -16.16 -4.73 8.90
C PRO A 73 -15.12 -5.16 7.85
N ILE A 74 -15.21 -6.39 7.34
CA ILE A 74 -14.22 -6.96 6.40
C ILE A 74 -13.96 -6.04 5.19
N ALA A 75 -15.00 -5.38 4.67
CA ALA A 75 -14.89 -4.45 3.55
C ALA A 75 -13.94 -3.25 3.80
N THR A 76 -13.56 -2.96 5.05
CA THR A 76 -12.66 -1.84 5.38
C THR A 76 -11.18 -2.20 5.24
N TYR A 77 -10.82 -3.48 5.22
CA TYR A 77 -9.41 -3.90 5.28
C TYR A 77 -9.05 -5.12 4.44
N PHE A 78 -10.02 -5.81 3.84
CA PHE A 78 -9.78 -7.05 3.11
C PHE A 78 -8.76 -6.91 1.97
N GLU A 79 -8.67 -5.73 1.37
CA GLU A 79 -7.68 -5.40 0.35
C GLU A 79 -6.24 -5.58 0.82
N TYR A 80 -5.95 -5.38 2.12
CA TYR A 80 -4.60 -5.53 2.67
C TYR A 80 -4.11 -6.98 2.58
N THR A 81 -5.03 -7.96 2.57
CA THR A 81 -4.68 -9.36 2.31
C THR A 81 -4.00 -9.52 0.95
N PHE A 82 -4.56 -8.90 -0.09
CA PHE A 82 -4.00 -8.97 -1.44
C PHE A 82 -2.73 -8.13 -1.58
N LEU A 83 -2.65 -6.99 -0.88
CA LEU A 83 -1.48 -6.12 -0.88
C LEU A 83 -0.26 -6.81 -0.26
N VAL A 84 -0.43 -7.42 0.91
CA VAL A 84 0.63 -8.22 1.60
C VAL A 84 1.13 -9.34 0.68
N LEU A 85 0.21 -10.13 0.09
CA LEU A 85 0.61 -11.23 -0.79
C LEU A 85 1.38 -10.75 -2.03
N GLN A 86 0.94 -9.66 -2.65
CA GLN A 86 1.61 -9.11 -3.82
C GLN A 86 2.96 -8.47 -3.49
N ASP A 87 3.11 -7.82 -2.34
CA ASP A 87 4.39 -7.22 -1.93
C ASP A 87 5.42 -8.28 -1.57
N LEU A 88 5.02 -9.40 -0.96
CA LEU A 88 5.89 -10.56 -0.80
C LEU A 88 6.41 -11.09 -2.15
N ILE A 89 5.57 -11.14 -3.19
CA ILE A 89 6.00 -11.52 -4.55
C ILE A 89 7.03 -10.51 -5.08
N VAL A 90 6.78 -9.21 -4.92
CA VAL A 90 7.72 -8.17 -5.35
C VAL A 90 9.06 -8.29 -4.60
N ILE A 91 9.04 -8.55 -3.28
CA ILE A 91 10.24 -8.77 -2.47
C ILE A 91 11.04 -9.97 -2.99
N VAL A 92 10.38 -11.10 -3.26
CA VAL A 92 11.03 -12.30 -3.83
C VAL A 92 11.67 -11.99 -5.18
N LEU A 93 10.98 -11.27 -6.06
CA LEU A 93 11.54 -10.86 -7.35
C LEU A 93 12.76 -9.95 -7.18
N ILE A 94 12.71 -8.98 -6.26
CA ILE A 94 13.85 -8.10 -5.97
C ILE A 94 15.04 -8.92 -5.45
N LEU A 95 14.81 -9.85 -4.53
CA LEU A 95 15.88 -10.71 -4.00
C LEU A 95 16.46 -11.63 -5.08
N GLY A 96 15.61 -12.19 -5.94
CA GLY A 96 16.01 -13.06 -7.05
C GLY A 96 16.89 -12.31 -8.06
N TYR A 97 16.46 -11.15 -8.53
CA TYR A 97 17.24 -10.34 -9.50
C TYR A 97 18.53 -9.75 -8.93
N ASN A 98 18.64 -9.63 -7.61
CA ASN A 98 19.86 -9.18 -6.94
C ASN A 98 20.76 -10.33 -6.45
N GLU A 99 20.44 -11.58 -6.81
CA GLU A 99 21.17 -12.79 -6.36
C GLU A 99 21.25 -12.94 -4.82
N LYS A 100 20.27 -12.36 -4.12
CA LYS A 100 20.15 -12.40 -2.65
C LYS A 100 19.10 -13.39 -2.16
N LEU A 101 18.41 -14.07 -3.07
CA LEU A 101 17.45 -15.13 -2.73
C LEU A 101 18.20 -16.43 -2.40
N ASN A 102 18.77 -16.49 -1.20
CA ASN A 102 19.54 -17.64 -0.72
C ASN A 102 19.10 -18.04 0.70
N LEU A 103 19.73 -19.07 1.27
CA LEU A 103 19.42 -19.56 2.62
C LEU A 103 19.55 -18.49 3.72
N THR A 104 20.31 -17.41 3.49
CA THR A 104 20.44 -16.30 4.45
C THR A 104 19.17 -15.44 4.54
N ALA A 105 18.29 -15.48 3.53
CA ALA A 105 17.01 -14.77 3.56
C ALA A 105 15.93 -15.53 4.35
N LEU A 106 16.06 -16.85 4.50
CA LEU A 106 15.10 -17.71 5.19
C LEU A 106 14.80 -17.31 6.64
N PRO A 107 15.80 -17.02 7.51
CA PRO A 107 15.52 -16.62 8.89
C PRO A 107 14.72 -15.30 8.97
N PHE A 108 14.96 -14.35 8.07
CA PHE A 108 14.20 -13.10 8.03
C PHE A 108 12.74 -13.32 7.62
N PHE A 109 12.52 -14.18 6.62
CA PHE A 109 11.17 -14.56 6.20
C PHE A 109 10.42 -15.32 7.31
N ALA A 110 11.09 -16.28 7.96
CA ALA A 110 10.51 -17.03 9.08
C ALA A 110 10.17 -16.11 10.27
N LEU A 111 11.05 -15.16 10.60
CA LEU A 111 10.80 -14.16 11.63
C LEU A 111 9.59 -13.29 11.28
N TYR A 112 9.50 -12.79 10.05
CA TYR A 112 8.35 -12.03 9.58
C TYR A 112 7.05 -12.84 9.71
N MET A 113 7.01 -14.08 9.22
CA MET A 113 5.82 -14.94 9.30
C MET A 113 5.42 -15.24 10.74
N CYS A 114 6.39 -15.46 11.63
CA CYS A 114 6.17 -15.65 13.06
C CYS A 114 5.52 -14.40 13.70
N VAL A 115 6.13 -13.23 13.51
CA VAL A 115 5.60 -11.96 14.04
C VAL A 115 4.21 -11.66 13.48
N PHE A 116 4.03 -11.80 12.17
CA PHE A 116 2.72 -11.59 11.52
C PHE A 116 1.64 -12.51 12.11
N SER A 117 1.96 -13.80 12.29
CA SER A 117 1.02 -14.77 12.86
C SER A 117 0.66 -14.45 14.31
N CYS A 118 1.61 -14.02 15.13
CA CYS A 118 1.34 -13.55 16.51
C CYS A 118 0.35 -12.38 16.54
N PHE A 119 0.47 -11.43 15.61
CA PHE A 119 -0.48 -10.33 15.46
C PHE A 119 -1.84 -10.80 14.95
N ALA A 120 -1.86 -11.64 13.91
CA ALA A 120 -3.10 -12.17 13.33
C ALA A 120 -3.92 -13.04 14.30
N MET A 121 -3.25 -13.78 15.19
CA MET A 121 -3.87 -14.61 16.23
C MET A 121 -4.24 -13.83 17.49
N ASN A 122 -4.12 -12.49 17.50
CA ASN A 122 -4.36 -11.63 18.67
C ASN A 122 -3.57 -12.06 19.93
N MET A 123 -2.37 -12.64 19.74
CA MET A 123 -1.52 -13.06 20.86
C MET A 123 -0.72 -11.90 21.47
N VAL A 124 -0.78 -10.72 20.86
CA VAL A 124 -0.11 -9.50 21.33
C VAL A 124 -1.04 -8.63 22.17
N PRO A 125 -0.55 -8.02 23.27
CA PRO A 125 -1.33 -7.08 24.05
C PRO A 125 -1.83 -5.88 23.25
N GLY A 126 -3.01 -5.35 23.59
CA GLY A 126 -3.62 -4.23 22.87
C GLY A 126 -2.78 -2.94 22.84
N TYR A 127 -1.88 -2.71 23.81
CA TYR A 127 -0.98 -1.56 23.77
C TYR A 127 0.06 -1.69 22.64
N VAL A 128 0.54 -2.90 22.34
CA VAL A 128 1.47 -3.16 21.23
C VAL A 128 0.79 -2.84 19.91
N LEU A 129 -0.47 -3.25 19.76
CA LEU A 129 -1.28 -3.00 18.58
C LEU A 129 -1.54 -1.49 18.35
N LYS A 130 -1.85 -0.74 19.42
CA LYS A 130 -2.01 0.72 19.38
C LYS A 130 -0.71 1.46 19.03
N THR A 131 0.43 0.95 19.50
CA THR A 131 1.74 1.48 19.11
C THR A 131 2.05 1.18 17.65
N ALA A 132 1.77 -0.04 17.19
CA ALA A 132 1.99 -0.44 15.81
C ALA A 132 1.21 0.43 14.82
N ILE A 133 -0.10 0.65 15.04
CA ILE A 133 -0.90 1.52 14.17
C ILE A 133 -0.41 2.98 14.20
N SER A 134 0.09 3.45 15.35
CA SER A 134 0.65 4.81 15.46
C SER A 134 1.95 4.95 14.65
N LEU A 135 2.73 3.88 14.53
CA LEU A 135 3.93 3.82 13.68
C LEU A 135 3.60 3.54 12.20
N CYS A 136 2.38 3.11 11.88
CA CYS A 136 2.01 2.79 10.49
C CYS A 136 2.14 4.00 9.56
N THR A 137 1.79 5.20 10.05
CA THR A 137 1.90 6.45 9.26
C THR A 137 3.33 6.80 8.92
N PRO A 138 4.27 6.92 9.87
CA PRO A 138 5.67 7.15 9.51
C PRO A 138 6.25 6.03 8.65
N ILE A 139 5.92 4.75 8.92
CA ILE A 139 6.37 3.62 8.10
C ILE A 139 5.91 3.75 6.63
N SER A 140 4.60 3.93 6.40
CA SER A 140 4.01 4.08 5.06
C SER A 140 4.57 5.30 4.32
N THR A 141 4.77 6.40 5.05
CA THR A 141 5.36 7.64 4.53
C THR A 141 6.81 7.41 4.11
N SER A 142 7.63 6.79 4.98
CA SER A 142 9.03 6.49 4.69
C SER A 142 9.19 5.56 3.49
N SER A 143 8.34 4.54 3.33
CA SER A 143 8.35 3.69 2.13
C SER A 143 8.28 4.54 0.86
N LYS A 144 7.24 5.39 0.76
CA LYS A 144 6.96 6.19 -0.44
C LYS A 144 8.02 7.25 -0.67
N LEU A 145 8.53 7.88 0.39
CA LEU A 145 9.62 8.85 0.30
C LEU A 145 10.92 8.22 -0.19
N ILE A 146 11.30 7.03 0.31
CA ILE A 146 12.51 6.33 -0.16
C ILE A 146 12.40 6.06 -1.67
N GLN A 147 11.23 5.61 -2.13
CA GLN A 147 10.99 5.35 -3.55
C GLN A 147 11.02 6.63 -4.37
N LEU A 148 10.40 7.71 -3.89
CA LEU A 148 10.34 9.01 -4.56
C LEU A 148 11.73 9.62 -4.71
N VAL A 149 12.50 9.66 -3.62
CA VAL A 149 13.89 10.14 -3.62
C VAL A 149 14.74 9.30 -4.56
N SER A 150 14.53 7.98 -4.61
CA SER A 150 15.26 7.10 -5.54
C SER A 150 14.99 7.48 -7.00
N ILE A 151 13.74 7.78 -7.36
CA ILE A 151 13.39 8.17 -8.73
C ILE A 151 13.99 9.53 -9.08
N VAL A 152 13.82 10.53 -8.21
CA VAL A 152 14.30 11.90 -8.45
C VAL A 152 15.83 11.95 -8.52
N ARG A 153 16.53 11.27 -7.61
CA ARG A 153 17.99 11.25 -7.56
C ARG A 153 18.59 10.56 -8.78
N ASN A 154 18.00 9.45 -9.22
CA ASN A 154 18.51 8.69 -10.35
C ASN A 154 18.03 9.23 -11.70
N GLN A 155 17.03 10.12 -11.70
CA GLN A 155 16.35 10.65 -12.90
C GLN A 155 15.85 9.55 -13.87
N ASP A 156 15.65 8.35 -13.35
CA ASP A 156 15.26 7.15 -14.09
C ASP A 156 14.33 6.33 -13.17
N PRO A 157 13.06 6.13 -13.56
CA PRO A 157 12.14 5.32 -12.77
C PRO A 157 12.43 3.82 -12.89
N GLY A 158 13.32 3.39 -13.80
CA GLY A 158 13.59 1.98 -14.03
C GLY A 158 12.32 1.19 -14.33
N THR A 159 12.14 0.08 -13.62
CA THR A 159 10.97 -0.81 -13.72
C THR A 159 9.76 -0.35 -12.90
N VAL A 160 9.81 0.82 -12.25
CA VAL A 160 8.67 1.34 -11.47
C VAL A 160 7.46 1.63 -12.37
N SER A 161 6.27 1.18 -12.02
CA SER A 161 5.06 1.34 -12.82
C SER A 161 4.24 2.55 -12.40
N ALA A 162 3.97 3.46 -13.35
CA ALA A 162 3.06 4.59 -13.13
C ALA A 162 1.62 4.12 -12.87
N ALA A 163 1.22 2.98 -13.46
CA ALA A 163 -0.11 2.41 -13.24
C ALA A 163 -0.27 1.95 -11.78
N THR A 164 0.75 1.32 -11.20
CA THR A 164 0.73 0.88 -9.79
C THR A 164 0.59 2.06 -8.84
N TRP A 165 1.40 3.12 -9.01
CA TRP A 165 1.30 4.32 -8.17
C TRP A 165 0.01 5.12 -8.40
N GLY A 166 -0.49 5.14 -9.65
CA GLY A 166 -1.76 5.80 -9.98
C GLY A 166 -2.96 5.08 -9.35
N MET A 167 -2.98 3.75 -9.38
CA MET A 167 -3.96 2.96 -8.65
C MET A 167 -3.83 3.16 -7.14
N ALA A 168 -2.61 3.21 -6.60
CA ALA A 168 -2.39 3.48 -5.18
C ALA A 168 -2.90 4.87 -4.76
N PHE A 169 -2.78 5.87 -5.63
CA PHE A 169 -3.37 7.20 -5.41
C PHE A 169 -4.90 7.12 -5.35
N TYR A 170 -5.52 6.43 -6.32
CA TYR A 170 -6.96 6.20 -6.33
C TYR A 170 -7.44 5.50 -5.05
N THR A 171 -6.77 4.42 -4.63
CA THR A 171 -7.21 3.62 -3.48
C THR A 171 -7.09 4.40 -2.17
N THR A 172 -6.03 5.18 -1.96
CA THR A 172 -5.89 6.00 -0.74
C THR A 172 -6.84 7.18 -0.71
N MET A 173 -7.18 7.76 -1.88
CA MET A 173 -8.23 8.76 -1.99
C MET A 173 -9.60 8.16 -1.63
N ALA A 174 -9.97 7.04 -2.23
CA ALA A 174 -11.23 6.35 -1.95
C ALA A 174 -11.33 5.94 -0.47
N ARG A 175 -10.23 5.43 0.11
CA ARG A 175 -10.16 5.08 1.53
C ARG A 175 -10.28 6.27 2.47
N SER A 176 -9.78 7.43 2.10
CA SER A 176 -10.00 8.66 2.88
C SER A 176 -11.50 8.97 2.99
N ILE A 177 -12.23 8.87 1.87
CA ILE A 177 -13.68 9.09 1.83
C ILE A 177 -14.43 8.03 2.64
N THR A 178 -14.12 6.74 2.44
CA THR A 178 -14.83 5.65 3.15
C THR A 178 -14.56 5.70 4.64
N THR A 179 -13.34 6.03 5.07
CA THR A 179 -12.97 6.17 6.49
C THR A 179 -13.77 7.29 7.16
N LEU A 180 -13.93 8.43 6.48
CA LEU A 180 -14.77 9.54 6.96
C LEU A 180 -16.23 9.11 7.15
N ILE A 181 -16.75 8.24 6.29
CA ILE A 181 -18.15 7.79 6.33
C ILE A 181 -18.36 6.65 7.34
N GLN A 182 -17.43 5.68 7.42
CA GLN A 182 -17.63 4.41 8.13
C GLN A 182 -17.11 4.41 9.58
N THR A 183 -15.95 4.99 9.83
CA THR A 183 -15.26 4.83 11.13
C THR A 183 -14.94 6.15 11.81
N GLY A 184 -14.65 7.21 11.05
CA GLY A 184 -14.22 8.50 11.60
C GLY A 184 -12.84 8.45 12.28
N ASP A 185 -12.04 7.40 12.07
CA ASP A 185 -10.73 7.25 12.73
C ASP A 185 -9.71 8.24 12.17
N VAL A 186 -9.41 9.28 12.95
CA VAL A 186 -8.51 10.37 12.58
C VAL A 186 -7.08 9.88 12.30
N ARG A 187 -6.60 8.84 13.00
CA ARG A 187 -5.22 8.34 12.82
C ARG A 187 -5.09 7.65 11.45
N VAL A 188 -6.07 6.83 11.12
CA VAL A 188 -6.16 6.16 9.82
C VAL A 188 -6.37 7.19 8.70
N LEU A 189 -7.19 8.21 8.92
CA LEU A 189 -7.41 9.28 7.94
C LEU A 189 -6.14 10.07 7.62
N ILE A 190 -5.34 10.43 8.63
CA ILE A 190 -4.04 11.11 8.43
C ILE A 190 -3.11 10.25 7.58
N ASN A 191 -3.07 8.92 7.83
CA ASN A 191 -2.27 7.99 7.04
C ASN A 191 -2.67 8.01 5.56
N PHE A 192 -3.98 7.90 5.28
CA PHE A 192 -4.48 7.91 3.90
C PHE A 192 -4.27 9.26 3.20
N GLY A 193 -4.44 10.38 3.91
CA GLY A 193 -4.18 11.72 3.37
C GLY A 193 -2.74 11.91 2.92
N ILE A 194 -1.77 11.59 3.79
CA ILE A 194 -0.34 11.67 3.45
C ILE A 194 0.01 10.70 2.32
N SER A 195 -0.49 9.46 2.41
CA SER A 195 -0.25 8.44 1.37
C SER A 195 -0.82 8.85 0.01
N CYS A 196 -1.98 9.51 -0.02
CA CYS A 196 -2.59 10.06 -1.23
C CYS A 196 -1.67 11.06 -1.94
N LEU A 197 -1.17 12.06 -1.20
CA LEU A 197 -0.25 13.06 -1.75
C LEU A 197 1.03 12.42 -2.30
N LEU A 198 1.63 11.49 -1.56
CA LEU A 198 2.87 10.83 -1.98
C LEU A 198 2.66 9.90 -3.18
N ASN A 199 1.56 9.15 -3.22
CA ASN A 199 1.21 8.30 -4.37
C ASN A 199 1.00 9.15 -5.63
N PHE A 200 0.37 10.32 -5.49
CA PHE A 200 0.22 11.27 -6.59
C PHE A 200 1.58 11.81 -7.07
N SER A 201 2.44 12.25 -6.15
CA SER A 201 3.81 12.69 -6.49
C SER A 201 4.61 11.61 -7.19
N LEU A 202 4.56 10.37 -6.71
CA LEU A 202 5.21 9.22 -7.34
C LEU A 202 4.69 8.98 -8.75
N THR A 203 3.37 9.03 -8.94
CA THR A 203 2.75 8.88 -10.26
C THR A 203 3.29 9.91 -11.25
N ILE A 204 3.31 11.19 -10.85
CA ILE A 204 3.84 12.28 -11.68
C ILE A 204 5.33 12.06 -11.99
N MET A 205 6.15 11.74 -10.99
CA MET A 205 7.59 11.61 -11.18
C MET A 205 7.94 10.41 -12.08
N VAL A 206 7.23 9.29 -11.94
CA VAL A 206 7.43 8.14 -12.85
C VAL A 206 7.08 8.53 -14.29
N LEU A 207 5.96 9.23 -14.52
CA LEU A 207 5.57 9.66 -15.86
C LEU A 207 6.56 10.68 -16.45
N TYR A 208 7.01 11.64 -15.65
CA TYR A 208 7.94 12.68 -16.07
C TYR A 208 9.29 12.11 -16.50
N TYR A 209 9.95 11.36 -15.61
CA TYR A 209 11.28 10.81 -15.91
C TYR A 209 11.25 9.70 -16.97
N ARG A 210 10.14 8.96 -17.09
CA ARG A 210 9.97 8.00 -18.20
C ARG A 210 9.91 8.68 -19.56
N ARG A 211 9.23 9.83 -19.67
CA ARG A 211 9.22 10.63 -20.91
C ARG A 211 10.60 11.21 -21.22
N SER A 212 11.29 11.72 -20.21
CA SER A 212 12.64 12.28 -20.36
C SER A 212 13.67 11.23 -20.80
N SER A 213 13.65 10.04 -20.21
CA SER A 213 14.53 8.92 -20.59
C SER A 213 14.34 8.52 -22.06
N LYS A 214 13.09 8.42 -22.53
CA LYS A 214 12.82 8.14 -23.96
C LYS A 214 13.39 9.20 -24.90
N LYS A 215 13.31 10.48 -24.54
CA LYS A 215 13.86 11.59 -25.36
C LYS A 215 15.39 11.57 -25.47
N LYS A 216 16.11 10.95 -24.54
CA LYS A 216 17.59 10.83 -24.62
C LYS A 216 18.06 9.66 -25.51
N LEU A 217 17.15 8.76 -25.89
CA LEU A 217 17.42 7.58 -26.71
C LEU A 217 17.12 7.79 -28.20
N TYR A 218 16.53 8.93 -28.56
CA TYR A 218 16.33 9.41 -29.92
C TYR A 218 17.19 10.66 -30.15
#